data_AF-A0A2A5BH84-F1
#
_entry.id   AF-A0A2A5BH84-F1
#
_cell.length_a   1.000
_cell.length_b   1.000
_cell.length_c   1.000
_cell.angle_alpha   90.00
_cell.angle_beta   90.00
_cell.angle_gamma   90.00
#
_symmetry.space_group_name_H-M   'P 1'
#
loop_
_entity.id
_entity.type
_entity.pdbx_description
1 polymer ?
#
loop_
_entity_poly.entity_id
_entity_poly.type
_entity_poly.pdbx_seq_one_letter_code
_entity_poly.pdbx_strand_id
1 'polypeptide(L)'
;MDSYSVIKTLHIISSTILFGTGLGIAFFMLRSYFTNDLHEKLYAARGTVLADYIFTFPAVIAQLITGAWLIWQSGYDWQSLWLLSTYLIYAIAGLCWLPVVWIQIQLKKLLIRSIEDNIPLPSRYNTLFRIWFILG
;
A
#
# COMPACT_ATOMS: atom_id res chain seq x y z
N MET A 1 9.61 10.66 -28.70
CA MET A 1 8.86 9.47 -28.25
C MET A 1 7.40 9.74 -28.53
N ASP A 2 6.65 8.77 -29.04
CA ASP A 2 5.19 8.91 -29.15
C ASP A 2 4.56 8.94 -27.75
N SER A 3 3.46 9.69 -27.64
CA SER A 3 2.63 9.83 -26.45
C SER A 3 2.31 8.49 -25.78
N TYR A 4 1.99 7.46 -26.57
CA TYR A 4 1.74 6.10 -26.09
C TYR A 4 2.93 5.53 -25.30
N SER A 5 4.14 5.65 -25.86
CA SER A 5 5.35 5.12 -25.21
C SER A 5 5.68 5.85 -23.91
N VAL A 6 5.41 7.17 -23.84
CA VAL A 6 5.60 7.96 -22.61
C VAL A 6 4.62 7.49 -21.53
N ILE A 7 3.33 7.39 -21.83
CA ILE A 7 2.31 6.94 -20.87
C ILE A 7 2.57 5.50 -20.43
N LYS A 8 2.96 4.62 -21.35
CA LYS A 8 3.34 3.23 -21.02
C LYS A 8 4.52 3.18 -20.06
N THR A 9 5.52 4.05 -20.27
CA THR A 9 6.68 4.15 -19.37
C THR A 9 6.26 4.63 -17.98
N LEU A 10 5.40 5.66 -17.90
CA LEU A 10 4.87 6.15 -16.63
C LEU A 10 4.04 5.09 -15.90
N HIS A 11 3.24 4.31 -16.63
CA HIS A 11 2.47 3.20 -16.09
C HIS A 11 3.39 2.12 -15.47
N ILE A 12 4.47 1.74 -16.16
CA ILE A 12 5.44 0.77 -15.65
C ILE A 12 6.18 1.32 -14.42
N ILE A 13 6.65 2.57 -14.46
CA ILE A 13 7.32 3.20 -13.32
C ILE A 13 6.40 3.25 -12.11
N SER A 14 5.15 3.67 -12.30
CA SER A 14 4.13 3.70 -11.26
C SER A 14 3.87 2.31 -10.67
N SER A 15 3.80 1.26 -11.50
CA SER A 15 3.62 -0.12 -11.03
C SER A 15 4.83 -0.59 -10.20
N THR A 16 6.05 -0.24 -10.62
CA THR A 16 7.28 -0.58 -9.90
C THR A 16 7.36 0.13 -8.55
N ILE A 17 6.96 1.41 -8.48
CA ILE A 17 6.87 2.15 -7.22
C ILE A 17 5.82 1.52 -6.31
N LEU A 18 4.62 1.25 -6.85
CA LEU A 18 3.53 0.67 -6.08
C LEU A 18 3.93 -0.65 -5.43
N PHE A 19 4.47 -1.57 -6.22
CA PHE A 19 4.86 -2.90 -5.74
C PHE A 19 6.13 -2.85 -4.90
N GLY A 20 7.16 -2.13 -5.35
CA GLY A 20 8.46 -2.08 -4.68
C GLY A 20 8.39 -1.37 -3.34
N THR A 21 7.73 -0.21 -3.26
CA THR A 21 7.54 0.50 -2.00
C THR A 21 6.66 -0.30 -1.05
N GLY A 22 5.55 -0.88 -1.54
CA GLY A 22 4.66 -1.72 -0.76
C GLY A 22 5.39 -2.89 -0.09
N LEU A 23 6.20 -3.64 -0.85
CA LEU A 23 7.00 -4.74 -0.32
C LEU A 23 8.02 -4.26 0.73
N GLY A 24 8.73 -3.17 0.44
CA GLY A 24 9.74 -2.61 1.34
C GLY A 24 9.17 -2.18 2.69
N ILE A 25 8.06 -1.43 2.68
CA ILE A 25 7.45 -0.96 3.93
C ILE A 25 6.77 -2.09 4.71
N ALA A 26 6.22 -3.09 4.03
CA ALA A 26 5.69 -4.29 4.67
C ALA A 26 6.81 -5.07 5.37
N PHE A 27 7.97 -5.22 4.73
CA PHE A 27 9.13 -5.88 5.34
C PHE A 27 9.60 -5.18 6.62
N PHE A 28 9.76 -3.85 6.61
CA PHE A 28 10.20 -3.13 7.81
C PHE A 28 9.15 -3.15 8.93
N MET A 29 7.86 -3.01 8.58
CA MET A 29 6.76 -3.14 9.53
C MET A 29 6.73 -4.54 10.17
N LEU A 30 6.89 -5.60 9.36
CA LEU A 30 7.03 -6.97 9.85
C LEU A 30 8.25 -7.15 10.75
N ARG A 31 9.40 -6.63 10.34
CA ARG A 31 10.64 -6.74 11.13
C ARG A 31 10.46 -6.09 12.50
N SER A 32 9.78 -4.96 12.55
CA SER A 32 9.48 -4.24 13.80
C SER A 32 8.56 -5.02 14.75
N TYR A 33 7.80 -6.00 14.26
CA TYR A 33 6.98 -6.85 15.12
C TYR A 33 7.83 -7.64 16.12
N PHE A 34 9.05 -8.03 15.74
CA PHE A 34 9.92 -8.89 16.54
C PHE A 34 10.80 -8.17 17.56
N THR A 35 10.94 -6.85 17.48
CA THR A 35 11.65 -6.07 18.50
C THR A 35 10.77 -5.82 19.73
N ASN A 36 11.38 -5.63 20.89
CA ASN A 36 10.68 -5.20 22.12
C ASN A 36 10.70 -3.67 22.28
N ASP A 37 11.50 -2.95 21.49
CA ASP A 37 11.58 -1.50 21.54
C ASP A 37 10.35 -0.87 20.87
N LEU A 38 9.61 -0.06 21.64
CA LEU A 38 8.41 0.64 21.16
C LEU A 38 8.73 1.76 20.17
N HIS A 39 9.89 2.41 20.29
CA HIS A 39 10.33 3.47 19.38
C HIS A 39 10.69 2.90 18.01
N GLU A 40 11.33 1.73 17.95
CA GLU A 40 11.59 1.04 16.69
C GLU A 40 10.29 0.63 15.97
N LYS A 41 9.32 0.06 16.72
CA LYS A 41 7.96 -0.22 16.20
C LYS A 41 7.29 1.04 15.67
N LEU A 42 7.38 2.14 16.42
CA LEU A 42 6.77 3.41 16.04
C LEU A 42 7.42 4.00 14.80
N TYR A 43 8.74 3.92 14.68
CA TYR A 43 9.46 4.38 13.49
C TYR A 43 9.00 3.64 12.25
N ALA A 44 8.93 2.30 12.31
CA ALA A 44 8.42 1.49 11.21
C ALA A 44 6.97 1.85 10.86
N ALA A 45 6.06 1.88 11.85
CA ALA A 45 4.65 2.21 11.61
C ALA A 45 4.44 3.63 11.04
N ARG A 46 5.21 4.62 11.51
CA ARG A 46 5.20 5.98 10.95
C ARG A 46 5.71 6.01 9.51
N GLY A 47 6.82 5.32 9.25
CA GLY A 47 7.42 5.21 7.93
C GLY A 47 6.47 4.56 6.92
N THR A 48 5.82 3.47 7.31
CA THR A 48 4.84 2.76 6.48
C THR A 48 3.66 3.65 6.11
N VAL A 49 3.01 4.32 7.09
CA VAL A 49 1.88 5.23 6.81
C VAL A 49 2.30 6.39 5.90
N LEU A 50 3.51 6.94 6.11
CA LEU A 50 4.02 8.03 5.28
C LEU A 50 4.29 7.57 3.85
N ALA A 51 4.91 6.40 3.68
CA ALA A 51 5.21 5.83 2.37
C ALA A 51 3.93 5.49 1.61
N ASP A 52 2.90 4.97 2.28
CA ASP A 52 1.61 4.73 1.64
C ASP A 52 0.96 6.02 1.14
N TYR A 53 1.10 7.12 1.88
CA TYR A 53 0.57 8.41 1.47
C TYR A 53 1.34 9.05 0.30
N ILE A 54 2.68 8.96 0.31
CA ILE A 54 3.53 9.65 -0.67
C ILE A 54 3.76 8.82 -1.95
N PHE A 55 3.79 7.49 -1.84
CA PHE A 55 4.14 6.60 -2.95
C PHE A 55 2.95 5.73 -3.38
N THR A 56 2.39 4.94 -2.47
CA THR A 56 1.36 3.94 -2.82
C THR A 56 0.08 4.62 -3.32
N PHE A 57 -0.48 5.58 -2.59
CA PHE A 57 -1.71 6.27 -2.97
C PHE A 57 -1.60 7.00 -4.32
N PRO A 58 -0.56 7.83 -4.58
CA PRO A 58 -0.39 8.43 -5.90
C PRO A 58 -0.14 7.39 -7.00
N ALA A 59 0.57 6.30 -6.70
CA ALA A 59 0.78 5.24 -7.68
C ALA A 59 -0.53 4.51 -8.02
N VAL A 60 -1.41 4.26 -7.07
CA VAL A 60 -2.75 3.69 -7.31
C VAL A 60 -3.57 4.59 -8.24
N ILE A 61 -3.54 5.91 -8.02
CA ILE A 61 -4.23 6.87 -8.90
C ILE A 61 -3.59 6.88 -10.30
N ALA A 62 -2.26 6.93 -10.37
CA ALA A 62 -1.52 6.93 -11.62
C ALA A 62 -1.78 5.66 -12.44
N GLN A 63 -1.84 4.48 -11.81
CA GLN A 63 -2.20 3.22 -12.47
C GLN A 63 -3.56 3.28 -13.15
N LEU A 64 -4.58 3.81 -12.46
CA LEU A 64 -5.93 3.94 -13.01
C LEU A 64 -5.96 4.89 -14.21
N ILE A 65 -5.37 6.08 -14.07
CA ILE A 65 -5.37 7.10 -15.12
C ILE A 65 -4.56 6.64 -16.34
N THR A 66 -3.33 6.16 -16.12
CA THR A 66 -2.45 5.73 -17.22
C THR A 66 -2.93 4.44 -17.86
N GLY A 67 -3.49 3.50 -17.08
CA GLY A 67 -4.09 2.28 -17.62
C GLY A 67 -5.29 2.57 -18.52
N ALA A 68 -6.21 3.43 -18.07
CA ALA A 68 -7.36 3.88 -18.88
C ALA A 68 -6.91 4.57 -20.18
N TRP A 69 -5.89 5.43 -20.12
CA TRP A 69 -5.34 6.06 -21.31
C TRP A 69 -4.77 5.02 -22.28
N LEU A 70 -3.97 4.07 -21.79
CA LEU A 70 -3.37 3.03 -22.64
C LEU A 70 -4.42 2.22 -23.39
N ILE A 71 -5.54 1.87 -22.75
CA ILE A 71 -6.66 1.17 -23.40
C ILE A 71 -7.27 2.04 -24.49
N TRP A 72 -7.56 3.31 -24.18
CA TRP A 72 -8.13 4.25 -25.15
C TRP A 72 -7.25 4.42 -26.39
N GLN A 73 -5.94 4.60 -26.20
CA GLN A 73 -5.01 4.86 -27.31
C GLN A 73 -4.66 3.63 -28.14
N SER A 74 -4.70 2.44 -27.54
CA SER A 74 -4.45 1.17 -28.25
C SER A 74 -5.67 0.66 -29.01
N GLY A 75 -6.86 1.21 -28.76
CA GLY A 75 -8.10 0.80 -29.41
C GLY A 75 -8.60 -0.58 -28.96
N TYR A 76 -8.13 -1.09 -27.82
CA TYR A 76 -8.67 -2.33 -27.26
C TYR A 76 -10.11 -2.14 -26.81
N ASP A 77 -10.91 -3.20 -26.95
CA ASP A 77 -12.21 -3.27 -26.32
C ASP A 77 -12.06 -3.32 -24.79
N TRP A 78 -12.66 -2.34 -24.11
CA TRP A 78 -12.71 -2.21 -22.65
C TRP A 78 -13.35 -3.43 -21.96
N GLN A 79 -14.16 -4.20 -22.69
CA GLN A 79 -14.82 -5.42 -22.19
C GLN A 79 -14.05 -6.70 -22.49
N SER A 80 -12.86 -6.60 -23.07
CA SER A 80 -12.03 -7.79 -23.29
C SER A 80 -11.76 -8.52 -21.97
N LEU A 81 -11.87 -9.85 -21.98
CA LEU A 81 -11.85 -10.67 -20.76
C LEU A 81 -10.58 -10.47 -19.93
N TRP A 82 -9.42 -10.26 -20.57
CA TRP A 82 -8.16 -10.02 -19.88
C TRP A 82 -8.12 -8.65 -19.18
N LEU A 83 -8.75 -7.63 -19.76
CA LEU A 83 -8.92 -6.32 -19.12
C LEU A 83 -9.88 -6.39 -17.94
N LEU A 84 -11.04 -7.02 -18.11
CA LEU A 84 -12.00 -7.23 -17.02
C LEU A 84 -11.36 -7.98 -15.84
N SER A 85 -10.56 -9.01 -16.14
CA SER A 85 -9.80 -9.75 -15.11
C SER A 85 -8.80 -8.85 -14.40
N THR A 86 -8.10 -7.97 -15.13
CA THR A 86 -7.15 -7.01 -14.56
C THR A 86 -7.85 -6.00 -13.65
N TYR A 87 -9.01 -5.47 -14.05
CA TYR A 87 -9.80 -4.54 -13.23
C TYR A 87 -10.29 -5.20 -11.95
N LEU A 88 -10.77 -6.44 -12.04
CA LEU A 88 -11.25 -7.19 -10.89
C LEU A 88 -10.12 -7.43 -9.88
N ILE A 89 -8.98 -7.91 -10.34
CA ILE A 89 -7.80 -8.14 -9.48
C ILE A 89 -7.34 -6.82 -8.85
N TYR A 90 -7.30 -5.74 -9.62
CA TYR A 90 -6.93 -4.42 -9.13
C TYR A 90 -7.91 -3.88 -8.07
N ALA A 91 -9.21 -4.07 -8.29
CA ALA A 91 -10.25 -3.69 -7.35
C ALA A 91 -10.17 -4.49 -6.04
N ILE A 92 -9.93 -5.81 -6.13
CA ILE A 92 -9.70 -6.67 -4.96
C ILE A 92 -8.47 -6.21 -4.19
N ALA A 93 -7.36 -5.95 -4.88
CA ALA A 93 -6.14 -5.44 -4.25
C ALA A 93 -6.39 -4.10 -3.53
N GLY A 94 -7.11 -3.16 -4.18
CA GLY A 94 -7.50 -1.90 -3.56
C GLY A 94 -8.42 -2.06 -2.35
N LEU A 95 -9.38 -2.99 -2.40
CA LEU A 95 -10.27 -3.31 -1.30
C LEU A 95 -9.56 -3.95 -0.10
N CYS A 96 -8.50 -4.74 -0.34
CA CYS A 96 -7.64 -5.26 0.73
C CYS A 96 -6.72 -4.17 1.30
N TRP A 97 -6.23 -3.26 0.44
CA TRP A 97 -5.29 -2.21 0.84
C TRP A 97 -5.92 -1.10 1.70
N LEU A 98 -7.15 -0.70 1.45
CA LEU A 98 -7.82 0.35 2.26
C LEU A 98 -7.91 0.00 3.76
N PRO A 99 -8.37 -1.21 4.16
CA PRO A 99 -8.27 -1.67 5.54
C PRO A 99 -6.84 -1.72 6.07
N VAL A 100 -5.87 -2.15 5.26
CA VAL A 100 -4.45 -2.21 5.64
C VAL A 100 -3.95 -0.83 6.06
N VAL A 101 -4.22 0.22 5.28
CA VAL A 101 -3.83 1.60 5.62
C VAL A 101 -4.49 2.07 6.90
N TRP A 102 -5.79 1.77 7.08
CA TRP A 102 -6.48 2.08 8.33
C TRP A 102 -5.83 1.40 9.53
N ILE A 103 -5.47 0.11 9.41
CA ILE A 103 -4.81 -0.64 10.48
C ILE A 103 -3.44 -0.03 10.81
N GLN A 104 -2.61 0.30 9.81
CA GLN A 104 -1.31 0.93 10.04
C GLN A 104 -1.44 2.23 10.85
N ILE A 105 -2.46 3.05 10.54
CA ILE A 105 -2.76 4.28 11.30
C ILE A 105 -3.14 3.95 12.74
N GLN A 106 -3.95 2.91 12.98
CA GLN A 106 -4.31 2.48 14.34
C GLN A 106 -3.10 1.95 15.11
N LEU A 107 -2.26 1.11 14.49
CA LEU A 107 -1.04 0.59 15.10
C LEU A 107 -0.11 1.74 15.51
N LYS A 108 0.08 2.73 14.63
CA LYS A 108 0.83 3.96 14.93
C LYS A 108 0.26 4.69 16.15
N LYS A 109 -1.07 4.87 16.23
CA LYS A 109 -1.72 5.56 17.37
C LYS A 109 -1.54 4.80 18.68
N LEU A 110 -1.66 3.47 18.66
CA LEU A 110 -1.46 2.63 19.85
C LEU A 110 -0.01 2.72 20.36
N LEU A 111 0.97 2.74 19.45
CA LEU A 111 2.38 2.87 19.80
C LEU A 111 2.69 4.24 20.40
N ILE A 112 2.19 5.33 19.81
CA ILE A 112 2.35 6.69 20.35
C ILE A 112 1.81 6.75 21.78
N ARG A 113 0.58 6.28 21.98
CA ARG A 113 -0.05 6.30 23.30
C ARG A 113 0.72 5.48 24.33
N SER A 114 1.23 4.31 23.95
CA SER A 114 1.99 3.44 24.86
C SER A 114 3.30 4.10 25.31
N ILE A 115 3.95 4.84 24.40
CA ILE A 115 5.18 5.60 24.69
C ILE A 115 4.89 6.83 25.56
N GLU A 116 3.86 7.62 25.22
CA GLU A 116 3.51 8.85 25.94
C GLU A 116 3.00 8.57 27.37
N ASP A 117 2.11 7.59 27.52
CA ASP A 117 1.49 7.24 28.80
C ASP A 117 2.38 6.28 29.64
N ASN A 118 3.53 5.82 29.11
CA ASN A 118 4.39 4.79 29.71
C ASN A 118 3.62 3.52 30.12
N ILE A 119 2.67 3.09 29.29
CA ILE A 119 1.85 1.89 29.51
C ILE A 119 2.28 0.73 28.61
N PRO A 120 2.06 -0.52 29.02
CA PRO A 120 2.33 -1.67 28.17
C PRO A 120 1.44 -1.66 26.92
N LEU A 121 1.98 -2.17 25.82
CA LEU A 121 1.29 -2.24 24.54
C LEU A 121 0.01 -3.11 24.66
N PRO A 122 -1.18 -2.61 24.29
CA PRO A 122 -2.42 -3.34 24.48
C PRO A 122 -2.50 -4.57 23.56
N SER A 123 -3.18 -5.62 24.00
CA SER A 123 -3.41 -6.86 23.22
C SER A 123 -4.06 -6.62 21.84
N ARG A 124 -4.83 -5.54 21.72
CA ARG A 124 -5.42 -5.07 20.45
C ARG A 124 -4.36 -4.83 19.38
N TYR A 125 -3.14 -4.41 19.74
CA TYR A 125 -2.03 -4.24 18.80
C TYR A 125 -1.74 -5.53 18.03
N ASN A 126 -1.57 -6.64 18.75
CA ASN A 126 -1.25 -7.94 18.14
C ASN A 126 -2.39 -8.45 17.25
N THR A 127 -3.63 -8.21 17.65
CA THR A 127 -4.81 -8.58 16.84
C THR A 127 -4.85 -7.81 15.54
N LEU A 128 -4.68 -6.49 15.60
CA LEU A 128 -4.62 -5.63 14.42
C LEU A 128 -3.44 -5.99 13.53
N PHE A 129 -2.27 -6.25 14.11
CA PHE A 129 -1.07 -6.62 13.36
C PHE A 129 -1.26 -7.92 12.57
N ARG A 130 -1.93 -8.93 13.15
CA ARG A 130 -2.25 -10.18 12.44
C ARG A 130 -3.19 -9.94 11.26
N ILE A 131 -4.22 -9.13 11.43
CA ILE A 131 -5.15 -8.78 10.34
C ILE A 131 -4.40 -8.03 9.24
N TRP A 132 -3.54 -7.08 9.63
CA TRP A 132 -2.67 -6.35 8.69
C TRP A 132 -1.78 -7.29 7.87
N PHE A 133 -1.16 -8.29 8.51
CA PHE A 133 -0.30 -9.26 7.86
C PHE A 133 -1.05 -10.26 6.95
N ILE A 134 -2.33 -10.54 7.23
CA ILE A 134 -3.15 -11.43 6.38
C ILE A 134 -3.66 -10.68 5.14
N LEU A 135 -3.95 -9.38 5.28
CA LEU A 135 -4.50 -8.56 4.20
C LEU A 135 -3.45 -7.96 3.26
N GLY A 136 -2.23 -7.74 3.76
CA GLY A 136 -1.09 -7.23 2.99
C GLY A 136 -0.16 -8.34 2.53
#